data_AF-A0A962RTU6-F1
#
_entry.id   AF-A0A962RTU6-F1
#
_cell.length_a   1.000
_cell.length_b   1.000
_cell.length_c   1.000
_cell.angle_alpha   90.00
_cell.angle_beta   90.00
_cell.angle_gamma   90.00
#
_symmetry.space_group_name_H-M   'P 1'
#
loop_
_entity.id
_entity.type
_entity.pdbx_description
1 polymer ?
#
loop_
_entity_poly.entity_id
_entity_poly.type
_entity_poly.pdbx_seq_one_letter_code
_entity_poly.pdbx_strand_id
1 'polypeptide(L)'
;RSSAGSIGLMQINRHVWRGLYDVERLADDIAYNARAGNEILVHYLVDYAIRRKEHEVRGDLDDLARATYAVYNGGPAHLRRYREAATRAPLKAIDEAFWHKYQALRAEGAAAVRSCYGR
;
A
#
# COMPACT_ATOMS: atom_id res chain seq x y z
N ARG A 1 -12.24 9.77 8.64
CA ARG A 1 -12.70 8.71 7.68
C ARG A 1 -12.64 9.29 6.28
N SER A 2 -12.18 8.54 5.27
CA SER A 2 -12.20 9.02 3.89
C SER A 2 -13.60 8.86 3.26
N SER A 3 -13.85 9.58 2.16
CA SER A 3 -15.09 9.45 1.37
C SER A 3 -15.30 8.03 0.81
N ALA A 4 -14.21 7.30 0.54
CA ALA A 4 -14.22 5.91 0.08
C ALA A 4 -14.34 4.86 1.21
N GLY A 5 -14.44 5.31 2.47
CA GLY A 5 -14.68 4.46 3.62
C GLY A 5 -13.44 3.94 4.35
N SER A 6 -12.25 4.46 4.01
CA SER A 6 -11.00 4.15 4.72
C SER A 6 -10.94 4.81 6.10
N ILE A 7 -10.35 4.10 7.07
CA ILE A 7 -10.31 4.50 8.48
C ILE A 7 -8.92 4.31 9.12
N GLY A 8 -8.67 5.11 10.16
CA GLY A 8 -7.45 5.09 10.98
C GLY A 8 -6.16 5.47 10.25
N LEU A 9 -5.03 5.21 10.91
CA LEU A 9 -3.68 5.59 10.47
C LEU A 9 -3.34 5.02 9.09
N MET A 10 -3.54 3.72 8.88
CA MET A 10 -3.21 3.00 7.65
C MET A 10 -4.30 3.07 6.59
N GLN A 11 -5.36 3.86 6.80
CA GLN A 11 -6.44 4.07 5.82
C GLN A 11 -7.07 2.75 5.31
N ILE A 12 -7.32 1.81 6.22
CA ILE A 12 -7.89 0.49 5.91
C ILE A 12 -9.35 0.63 5.44
N ASN A 13 -9.71 -0.01 4.34
CA ASN A 13 -11.09 -0.01 3.83
C ASN A 13 -12.00 -0.88 4.70
N ARG A 14 -12.87 -0.25 5.50
CA ARG A 14 -13.78 -0.97 6.42
C ARG A 14 -14.74 -1.94 5.73
N HIS A 15 -15.13 -1.67 4.48
CA HIS A 15 -16.14 -2.48 3.79
C HIS A 15 -15.55 -3.81 3.33
N VAL A 16 -14.28 -3.81 2.92
CA VAL A 16 -13.55 -5.01 2.49
C VAL A 16 -13.21 -5.90 3.69
N TRP A 17 -12.83 -5.29 4.80
CA TRP A 17 -12.25 -6.00 5.96
C TRP A 17 -13.21 -6.22 7.13
N ARG A 18 -14.48 -5.83 6.97
CA ARG A 18 -15.54 -6.08 7.95
C ARG A 18 -15.75 -7.59 8.13
N GLY A 19 -15.84 -8.02 9.39
CA GLY A 19 -16.05 -9.42 9.76
C GLY A 19 -14.75 -10.19 10.00
N LEU A 20 -13.61 -9.66 9.54
CA LEU A 20 -12.28 -10.14 9.89
C LEU A 20 -11.64 -9.29 10.99
N TYR A 21 -11.86 -7.97 10.93
CA TYR A 21 -11.36 -7.00 11.89
C TYR A 21 -12.50 -6.24 12.58
N ASP A 22 -12.21 -5.77 13.79
CA ASP A 22 -13.08 -4.87 14.54
C ASP A 22 -13.00 -3.46 13.95
N VAL A 23 -14.08 -3.04 13.28
CA VAL A 23 -14.14 -1.78 12.53
C VAL A 23 -14.08 -0.55 13.45
N GLU A 24 -14.58 -0.64 14.68
CA GLU A 24 -14.53 0.47 15.63
C GLU A 24 -13.11 0.65 16.13
N ARG A 25 -12.44 -0.44 16.51
CA ARG A 25 -11.03 -0.39 16.89
C ARG A 25 -10.10 0.00 15.75
N LEU A 26 -10.41 -0.38 14.51
CA LEU A 26 -9.68 0.13 13.34
C LEU A 26 -9.77 1.66 13.22
N ALA A 27 -10.82 2.30 13.71
CA ALA A 27 -10.96 3.75 13.66
C ALA A 27 -10.25 4.45 14.82
N ASP A 28 -10.37 3.89 16.04
CA ASP A 28 -10.07 4.63 17.27
C ASP A 28 -8.82 4.13 18.02
N ASP A 29 -8.28 2.96 17.67
CA ASP A 29 -7.07 2.38 18.27
C ASP A 29 -5.93 2.36 17.24
N ILE A 30 -4.95 3.25 17.42
CA ILE A 30 -3.80 3.40 16.50
C ILE A 30 -2.97 2.11 16.45
N ALA A 31 -2.75 1.45 17.58
CA ALA A 31 -1.94 0.24 17.65
C ALA A 31 -2.65 -0.92 16.94
N TYR A 32 -3.97 -1.05 17.15
CA TYR A 32 -4.79 -2.03 16.45
C TYR A 32 -4.82 -1.77 14.94
N ASN A 33 -5.03 -0.53 14.52
CA ASN A 33 -5.02 -0.15 13.11
C ASN A 33 -3.66 -0.43 12.45
N ALA A 34 -2.56 -0.08 13.11
CA ALA A 34 -1.21 -0.35 12.61
C ALA A 34 -0.94 -1.85 12.47
N ARG A 35 -1.32 -2.65 13.48
CA ARG A 35 -1.18 -4.11 13.41
C ARG A 35 -2.00 -4.71 12.27
N ALA A 36 -3.30 -4.41 12.21
CA ALA A 36 -4.19 -4.93 11.17
C ALA A 36 -3.73 -4.53 9.76
N GLY A 37 -3.28 -3.29 9.59
CA GLY A 37 -2.78 -2.85 8.29
C GLY A 37 -1.47 -3.55 7.87
N ASN A 38 -0.58 -3.87 8.82
CA ASN A 38 0.61 -4.68 8.54
C ASN A 38 0.26 -6.13 8.19
N GLU A 39 -0.70 -6.75 8.88
CA GLU A 39 -1.19 -8.09 8.54
C GLU A 39 -1.76 -8.13 7.11
N ILE A 40 -2.55 -7.13 6.73
CA ILE A 40 -3.08 -6.98 5.37
C ILE A 40 -1.95 -6.77 4.35
N LEU A 41 -0.95 -5.95 4.65
CA LEU A 41 0.22 -5.77 3.77
C LEU A 41 0.99 -7.07 3.59
N VAL A 42 1.23 -7.84 4.65
CA VAL A 42 1.92 -9.14 4.58
C VAL A 42 1.12 -10.13 3.74
N HIS A 43 -0.20 -10.20 3.92
CA HIS A 43 -1.09 -11.00 3.06
C HIS A 43 -0.91 -10.62 1.58
N TYR A 44 -0.93 -9.33 1.24
CA TYR A 44 -0.72 -8.90 -0.15
C TYR A 44 0.71 -9.07 -0.67
N LEU A 45 1.72 -9.03 0.20
CA LEU A 45 3.09 -9.36 -0.17
C LEU A 45 3.25 -10.84 -0.50
N VAL A 46 2.84 -11.71 0.41
CA VAL A 46 3.06 -13.16 0.29
C VAL A 46 2.11 -13.78 -0.72
N ASP A 47 0.81 -13.56 -0.55
CA ASP A 47 -0.21 -14.29 -1.31
C ASP A 47 -0.48 -13.70 -2.69
N TYR A 48 0.04 -12.50 -2.97
CA TYR A 48 -0.08 -11.85 -4.28
C TYR A 48 1.27 -11.54 -4.92
N ALA A 49 2.08 -10.64 -4.35
CA ALA A 49 3.29 -10.18 -5.03
C ALA A 49 4.35 -11.28 -5.19
N ILE A 50 4.69 -11.99 -4.11
CA ILE A 50 5.64 -13.10 -4.12
C ILE A 50 5.04 -14.29 -4.87
N ARG A 51 3.80 -14.68 -4.54
CA ARG A 51 3.12 -15.81 -5.21
C ARG A 51 3.04 -15.66 -6.73
N ARG A 52 2.87 -14.43 -7.24
CA ARG A 52 2.84 -14.13 -8.68
C ARG A 52 4.20 -13.71 -9.25
N LYS A 53 5.29 -13.88 -8.48
CA LYS A 53 6.67 -13.67 -8.93
C LYS A 53 6.89 -12.29 -9.54
N GLU A 54 6.32 -11.27 -8.91
CA GLU A 54 6.32 -9.91 -9.47
C GLU A 54 7.75 -9.36 -9.70
N HIS A 55 8.69 -9.74 -8.84
CA HIS A 55 10.11 -9.42 -9.00
C HIS A 55 10.79 -10.08 -10.21
N GLU A 56 10.29 -11.23 -10.68
CA GLU A 56 10.88 -11.93 -11.83
C GLU A 56 10.46 -11.29 -13.16
N VAL A 57 9.31 -10.59 -13.20
CA VAL A 57 8.74 -10.03 -14.45
C VAL A 57 9.68 -9.03 -15.13
N ARG A 58 10.36 -8.19 -14.34
CA ARG A 58 11.34 -7.21 -14.81
C ARG A 58 12.74 -7.40 -14.21
N GLY A 59 12.92 -8.43 -13.38
CA GLY A 59 14.18 -8.70 -12.68
C GLY A 59 14.51 -7.68 -11.57
N ASP A 60 13.48 -7.13 -10.90
CA ASP A 60 13.62 -6.08 -9.89
C ASP A 60 12.94 -6.49 -8.58
N LEU A 61 13.69 -6.63 -7.49
CA LEU A 61 13.14 -7.00 -6.18
C LEU A 61 12.17 -5.95 -5.63
N ASP A 62 12.36 -4.67 -5.97
CA ASP A 62 11.50 -3.59 -5.49
C ASP A 62 10.08 -3.67 -6.11
N ASP A 63 9.90 -4.45 -7.17
CA ASP A 63 8.57 -4.72 -7.73
C ASP A 63 7.66 -5.48 -6.77
N LEU A 64 8.20 -6.19 -5.78
CA LEU A 64 7.39 -6.74 -4.69
C LEU A 64 6.70 -5.62 -3.90
N ALA A 65 7.44 -4.59 -3.50
CA ALA A 65 6.88 -3.47 -2.75
C ALA A 65 5.86 -2.68 -3.59
N ARG A 66 6.17 -2.43 -4.86
CA ARG A 66 5.27 -1.72 -5.79
C ARG A 66 3.98 -2.50 -6.05
N ALA A 67 4.09 -3.81 -6.26
CA ALA A 67 2.95 -4.69 -6.45
C ALA A 67 2.07 -4.76 -5.18
N THR A 68 2.68 -4.97 -4.01
CA THR A 68 1.96 -5.00 -2.73
C THR A 68 1.21 -3.70 -2.47
N TYR A 69 1.84 -2.55 -2.68
CA TYR A 69 1.18 -1.26 -2.50
C TYR A 69 0.03 -1.06 -3.49
N ALA A 70 0.22 -1.45 -4.75
CA ALA A 70 -0.83 -1.34 -5.77
C ALA A 70 -2.08 -2.15 -5.40
N VAL A 71 -1.90 -3.36 -4.83
CA VAL A 71 -2.99 -4.17 -4.30
C VAL A 71 -3.59 -3.59 -3.02
N TYR A 72 -2.78 -3.07 -2.10
CA TYR A 72 -3.31 -2.46 -0.88
C TYR A 72 -4.19 -1.25 -1.18
N ASN A 73 -3.78 -0.43 -2.14
CA ASN A 73 -4.48 0.79 -2.52
C ASN A 73 -5.73 0.52 -3.39
N GLY A 74 -5.63 -0.38 -4.37
CA GLY A 74 -6.69 -0.60 -5.36
C GLY A 74 -7.45 -1.92 -5.23
N GLY A 75 -6.91 -2.89 -4.51
CA GLY A 75 -7.38 -4.27 -4.47
C GLY A 75 -6.68 -5.20 -5.48
N PRO A 76 -6.94 -6.52 -5.42
CA PRO A 76 -6.25 -7.55 -6.19
C PRO A 76 -6.16 -7.35 -7.72
N ALA A 77 -7.17 -6.74 -8.33
CA ALA A 77 -7.20 -6.48 -9.77
C ALA A 77 -6.10 -5.48 -10.21
N HIS A 78 -5.57 -4.69 -9.28
CA HIS A 78 -4.56 -3.67 -9.54
C HIS A 78 -3.13 -4.15 -9.31
N LEU A 79 -2.89 -5.45 -9.07
CA LEU A 79 -1.54 -5.98 -8.81
C LEU A 79 -0.50 -5.46 -9.82
N ARG A 80 -0.87 -5.39 -11.10
CA ARG A 80 0.06 -5.07 -12.18
C ARG A 80 0.14 -3.60 -12.56
N ARG A 81 -0.69 -2.77 -11.94
CA ARG A 81 -0.93 -1.37 -12.32
C ARG A 81 0.34 -0.54 -12.40
N TYR A 82 1.29 -0.78 -11.50
CA TYR A 82 2.55 -0.04 -11.41
C TYR A 82 3.50 -0.20 -12.63
N ARG A 83 3.32 -1.26 -13.44
CA ARG A 83 4.14 -1.55 -14.64
C ARG A 83 3.36 -1.54 -15.95
N GLU A 84 2.03 -1.48 -15.90
CA GLU A 84 1.20 -1.48 -17.10
C GLU A 84 1.22 -0.09 -17.76
N ALA A 85 1.67 -0.04 -19.02
CA ALA A 85 1.71 1.21 -19.80
C ALA A 85 0.31 1.81 -20.05
N ALA A 86 -0.72 0.97 -20.10
CA ALA A 86 -2.11 1.38 -20.32
C ALA A 86 -2.80 1.92 -19.03
N THR A 87 -2.11 1.95 -17.88
CA THR A 87 -2.67 2.48 -16.64
C THR A 87 -3.08 3.94 -16.82
N ARG A 88 -4.34 4.25 -16.46
CA ARG A 88 -4.89 5.62 -16.49
C ARG A 88 -4.02 6.58 -15.69
N ALA A 89 -3.82 7.80 -16.20
CA ALA A 89 -2.94 8.80 -15.60
C ALA A 89 -3.16 9.05 -14.08
N PRO A 90 -4.40 9.20 -13.57
CA PRO A 90 -4.61 9.41 -12.13
C PRO A 90 -4.14 8.23 -11.27
N LEU A 91 -4.34 7.01 -11.75
CA LEU A 91 -3.89 5.81 -11.05
C LEU A 91 -2.36 5.69 -11.13
N LYS A 92 -1.78 5.96 -12.29
CA LYS A 92 -0.33 5.96 -12.46
C LYS A 92 0.36 6.93 -11.49
N ALA A 93 -0.21 8.13 -11.31
CA ALA A 93 0.29 9.13 -10.37
C ALA A 93 0.33 8.61 -8.91
N ILE A 94 -0.63 7.78 -8.51
CA ILE A 94 -0.63 7.16 -7.17
C ILE A 94 0.58 6.22 -6.99
N ASP A 95 0.88 5.41 -8.01
CA ASP A 95 1.99 4.45 -7.94
C ASP A 95 3.35 5.15 -8.06
N GLU A 96 3.44 6.20 -8.88
CA GLU A 96 4.64 7.04 -9.00
C GLU A 96 4.90 7.79 -7.68
N ALA A 97 3.87 8.34 -7.04
CA ALA A 97 4.00 8.99 -5.74
C ALA A 97 4.44 8.02 -4.64
N PHE A 98 3.93 6.79 -4.63
CA PHE A 98 4.43 5.74 -3.74
C PHE A 98 5.89 5.41 -4.03
N TRP A 99 6.24 5.22 -5.29
CA TRP A 99 7.59 4.85 -5.70
C TRP A 99 8.62 5.88 -5.24
N HIS A 100 8.34 7.16 -5.43
CA HIS A 100 9.19 8.24 -4.95
C HIS A 100 9.40 8.18 -3.43
N LYS A 101 8.34 7.97 -2.65
CA LYS A 101 8.42 7.87 -1.18
C LYS A 101 9.19 6.64 -0.72
N TYR A 102 8.98 5.50 -1.38
CA TYR A 102 9.72 4.26 -1.11
C TYR A 102 11.22 4.45 -1.36
N GLN A 103 11.60 5.05 -2.49
CA GLN A 103 12.99 5.34 -2.81
C GLN A 103 13.63 6.29 -1.79
N ALA A 104 12.92 7.34 -1.37
CA ALA A 104 13.40 8.25 -0.33
C ALA A 104 13.61 7.53 1.01
N LEU A 105 12.67 6.67 1.43
CA LEU A 105 12.83 5.85 2.64
C LEU A 105 13.99 4.86 2.54
N ARG A 106 14.23 4.28 1.36
CA ARG A 106 15.36 3.38 1.12
C ARG A 106 16.70 4.11 1.21
N ALA A 107 16.77 5.35 0.76
CA ALA A 107 17.99 6.15 0.75
C ALA A 107 18.28 6.82 2.11
N GLU A 108 17.26 7.36 2.76
CA GLU A 108 17.40 8.25 3.93
C GLU A 108 16.77 7.69 5.21
N GLY A 109 16.07 6.55 5.14
CA GLY A 109 15.34 5.99 6.28
C GLY A 109 14.28 6.97 6.80
N ALA A 110 14.07 6.98 8.12
CA ALA A 110 13.07 7.85 8.75
C ALA A 110 13.30 9.36 8.51
N ALA A 111 14.53 9.77 8.17
CA ALA A 111 14.83 11.15 7.84
C ALA A 111 14.08 11.65 6.59
N ALA A 112 13.72 10.75 5.66
CA ALA A 112 12.94 11.08 4.46
C ALA A 112 11.60 11.74 4.78
N VAL A 113 11.01 11.40 5.94
CA VAL A 113 9.70 11.92 6.37
C VAL A 113 9.78 13.40 6.75
N ARG A 114 10.97 13.94 7.05
CA ARG A 114 11.14 15.37 7.36
C ARG A 114 10.65 16.27 6.23
N SER A 115 10.80 15.84 4.98
CA SER A 115 10.28 16.54 3.79
C SER A 115 8.76 16.79 3.84
N CYS A 116 8.01 15.97 4.58
CA CYS A 116 6.56 16.11 4.74
C CYS A 116 6.15 17.18 5.77
N TYR A 117 7.09 17.65 6.59
CA TYR A 117 6.86 18.64 7.65
C TYR A 117 7.49 20.01 7.34
N GLY A 118 8.34 20.09 6.31
CA GLY A 118 8.91 21.36 5.83
C GLY A 118 7.91 22.10 4.95
N ARG A 119 7.56 23.32 5.35
CA ARG A 119 6.94 24.32 4.47
C ARG A 119 8.00 24.96 3.59
#